data_AF-A0A2U2JA51-F1
#
_entry.id   AF-A0A2U2JA51-F1
#
_cell.length_a   1.000
_cell.length_b   1.000
_cell.length_c   1.000
_cell.angle_alpha   90.00
_cell.angle_beta   90.00
_cell.angle_gamma   90.00
#
_symmetry.space_group_name_H-M   'P 1'
#
loop_
_entity.id
_entity.type
_entity.pdbx_description
1 polymer ?
#
loop_
_entity_poly.entity_id
_entity_poly.type
_entity_poly.pdbx_seq_one_letter_code
_entity_poly.pdbx_strand_id
1 'polypeptide(L)'
;MEINNILEELKYFSTHSIYIVRGRNEIVKIFIPFRIKVIRDIGVLKKNEVVWVQEIKVTANLETVFIVGESAYYHYHFGQLIE
;
A
#
# COMPACT_ATOMS: atom_id res chain seq x y z
N MET A 1 -10.71 20.06 -4.20
CA MET A 1 -9.84 19.77 -5.37
C MET A 1 -10.77 19.38 -6.51
N GLU A 2 -10.66 19.99 -7.69
CA GLU A 2 -11.49 19.59 -8.83
C GLU A 2 -11.09 18.19 -9.32
N ILE A 3 -12.06 17.41 -9.82
CA ILE A 3 -11.87 16.03 -10.29
C ILE A 3 -10.76 15.94 -11.34
N ASN A 4 -10.68 16.94 -12.22
CA ASN A 4 -9.66 17.00 -13.27
C ASN A 4 -8.23 17.04 -12.71
N ASN A 5 -8.02 17.69 -11.55
CA ASN A 5 -6.70 17.75 -10.93
C ASN A 5 -6.27 16.38 -10.37
N ILE A 6 -7.21 15.60 -9.84
CA ILE A 6 -6.93 14.24 -9.33
C ILE A 6 -6.50 13.31 -10.47
N LEU A 7 -7.19 13.35 -11.62
CA LEU A 7 -6.87 12.49 -12.77
C LEU A 7 -5.46 12.74 -13.32
N GLU A 8 -5.05 14.00 -13.35
CA GLU A 8 -3.71 14.41 -13.78
C GLU A 8 -2.61 13.90 -12.84
N GLU A 9 -2.88 13.75 -11.55
CA GLU A 9 -1.95 13.16 -10.59
C GLU A 9 -1.93 11.63 -10.70
N LEU A 10 -3.10 11.00 -10.83
CA LEU A 10 -3.26 9.55 -10.88
C LEU A 10 -2.51 8.88 -12.04
N LYS A 11 -2.27 9.59 -13.15
CA LYS A 11 -1.52 9.05 -14.32
C LYS A 11 -0.08 8.65 -14.00
N TYR A 12 0.48 9.17 -12.91
CA TYR A 12 1.85 8.85 -12.48
C TYR A 12 1.90 7.68 -11.48
N PHE A 13 0.75 7.17 -11.03
CA PHE A 13 0.70 6.06 -10.09
C PHE A 13 0.69 4.72 -10.82
N SER A 14 1.45 3.76 -10.29
CA SER A 14 1.41 2.38 -10.75
C SER A 14 0.45 1.58 -9.88
N THR A 15 -0.43 0.81 -10.50
CA THR A 15 -1.28 -0.19 -9.81
C THR A 15 -0.58 -1.53 -9.59
N HIS A 16 0.64 -1.71 -10.11
CA HIS A 16 1.36 -2.98 -10.11
C HIS A 16 2.68 -2.93 -9.31
N SER A 17 3.09 -1.74 -8.87
CA SER A 17 4.32 -1.56 -8.11
C SER A 17 4.28 -0.30 -7.25
N ILE A 18 5.08 -0.30 -6.18
CA ILE A 18 5.27 0.86 -5.30
C ILE A 18 6.76 1.05 -5.03
N TYR A 19 7.18 2.31 -4.93
CA TYR A 19 8.51 2.66 -4.44
C TYR A 19 8.44 2.90 -2.94
N ILE A 20 9.27 2.20 -2.18
CA ILE A 20 9.42 2.41 -0.74
C ILE A 20 10.83 2.88 -0.42
N VAL A 21 10.96 3.62 0.68
CA VAL A 21 12.26 3.99 1.22
C VAL A 21 12.68 2.94 2.25
N ARG A 22 13.79 2.26 2.00
CA ARG A 22 14.41 1.27 2.88
C ARG A 22 15.68 1.87 3.51
N GLY A 23 15.84 1.72 4.82
CA GLY A 23 17.08 2.13 5.52
C GLY A 23 17.47 3.60 5.30
N ARG A 24 18.77 3.87 5.12
CA ARG A 24 19.27 5.23 4.79
C ARG A 24 19.17 5.47 3.28
N ASN A 25 18.05 6.05 2.85
CA ASN A 25 17.82 6.62 1.51
C ASN A 25 17.88 5.64 0.33
N GLU A 26 17.69 4.34 0.54
CA GLU A 26 17.55 3.41 -0.58
C GLU A 26 16.09 3.41 -1.06
N ILE A 27 15.87 3.68 -2.35
CA ILE A 27 14.55 3.55 -2.96
C ILE A 27 14.48 2.16 -3.59
N VAL A 28 13.57 1.33 -3.07
CA VAL A 28 13.33 -0.02 -3.59
C VAL A 28 11.96 -0.07 -4.25
N LYS A 29 11.92 -0.64 -5.45
CA LYS A 29 10.67 -0.93 -6.15
C LYS A 29 10.15 -2.30 -5.74
N ILE A 30 8.94 -2.34 -5.21
CA ILE A 30 8.23 -3.58 -4.87
C ILE A 30 7.18 -3.84 -5.94
N PHE A 31 7.11 -5.08 -6.42
CA PHE A 31 6.06 -5.55 -7.32
C PHE A 31 4.97 -6.26 -6.54
N ILE A 32 3.75 -6.16 -7.05
CA ILE A 32 2.58 -6.86 -6.51
C ILE A 32 2.46 -8.25 -7.18
N PRO A 33 2.06 -9.30 -6.44
CA PRO A 33 1.72 -9.29 -5.02
C PRO A 33 2.97 -9.36 -4.13
N PHE A 34 2.87 -8.81 -2.91
CA PHE A 34 3.93 -8.91 -1.90
C PHE A 34 3.37 -9.22 -0.52
N ARG A 35 4.23 -9.71 0.38
CA ARG A 35 3.87 -10.03 1.76
C ARG A 35 4.31 -8.93 2.72
N ILE A 36 3.44 -8.58 3.66
CA ILE A 36 3.72 -7.53 4.64
C ILE A 36 3.11 -7.87 6.01
N LYS A 37 3.76 -7.40 7.08
CA LYS A 37 3.36 -7.63 8.46
C LYS A 37 2.45 -6.53 8.99
N VAL A 38 1.34 -6.94 9.62
CA VAL A 38 0.37 -6.08 10.31
C VAL A 38 0.96 -5.59 11.64
N ILE A 39 0.91 -4.28 11.91
CA ILE A 39 1.55 -3.70 13.11
C ILE A 39 0.59 -3.51 14.31
N ARG A 40 -0.72 -3.56 14.07
CA ARG A 40 -1.80 -3.47 15.07
C ARG A 40 -3.05 -4.19 14.58
N ASP A 41 -3.90 -4.64 15.50
CA ASP A 41 -5.22 -5.18 15.16
C ASP A 41 -6.04 -4.17 14.35
N ILE A 42 -6.63 -4.60 13.23
CA ILE A 42 -7.43 -3.75 12.34
C ILE A 42 -8.47 -4.60 11.60
N GLY A 43 -9.76 -4.31 11.82
CA GLY A 43 -10.83 -5.12 11.27
C GLY A 43 -10.70 -6.59 11.67
N VAL A 44 -10.53 -7.46 10.67
CA VAL A 44 -10.31 -8.90 10.87
C VAL A 44 -8.84 -9.29 11.03
N LEU A 45 -7.91 -8.39 10.70
CA LEU A 45 -6.47 -8.66 10.73
C LEU A 45 -5.90 -8.48 12.13
N LYS A 46 -4.97 -9.37 12.51
CA LYS A 46 -4.33 -9.38 13.82
C LYS A 46 -2.90 -8.88 13.78
N LYS A 47 -2.46 -8.21 14.85
CA LYS A 47 -1.08 -7.78 15.01
C LYS A 47 -0.12 -8.96 14.78
N ASN A 48 0.96 -8.71 14.05
CA ASN A 48 1.97 -9.66 13.60
C ASN A 48 1.54 -10.66 12.52
N GLU A 49 0.29 -10.65 12.08
CA GLU A 49 -0.14 -11.43 10.92
C GLU A 49 0.63 -10.99 9.67
N VAL A 50 1.01 -11.95 8.84
CA VAL A 50 1.63 -11.70 7.53
C VAL A 50 0.57 -11.94 6.47
N VAL A 51 0.27 -10.90 5.71
CA VAL A 51 -0.78 -10.92 4.70
C VAL A 51 -0.20 -10.64 3.31
N TRP A 52 -0.90 -11.11 2.29
CA TRP A 52 -0.63 -10.76 0.91
C TRP A 52 -1.36 -9.47 0.55
N VAL A 53 -0.63 -8.52 -0.04
CA VAL A 53 -1.20 -7.37 -0.73
C VAL A 53 -1.33 -7.74 -2.20
N GLN A 54 -2.56 -7.85 -2.70
CA GLN A 54 -2.85 -8.24 -4.09
C GLN A 54 -3.02 -7.06 -5.03
N GLU A 55 -3.34 -5.88 -4.51
CA GLU A 55 -3.45 -4.64 -5.28
C GLU A 55 -3.08 -3.43 -4.42
N ILE A 56 -2.68 -2.35 -5.07
CA ILE A 56 -2.52 -1.03 -4.45
C ILE A 56 -3.48 -0.07 -5.12
N LYS A 57 -4.21 0.71 -4.32
CA LYS A 57 -5.09 1.79 -4.75
C LYS A 57 -4.70 3.10 -4.05
N VAL A 58 -5.24 4.19 -4.55
CA VAL A 58 -5.04 5.53 -4.00
C VAL A 58 -6.41 6.19 -3.83
N THR A 59 -6.64 6.82 -2.68
CA THR A 59 -7.89 7.55 -2.43
C THR A 59 -7.92 8.89 -3.18
N ALA A 60 -9.07 9.55 -3.24
CA ALA A 60 -9.18 10.91 -3.79
C ALA A 60 -8.32 11.95 -3.04
N ASN A 61 -7.90 11.63 -1.81
CA ASN A 61 -6.99 12.44 -0.99
C ASN A 61 -5.52 12.01 -1.14
N LEU A 62 -5.20 11.20 -2.16
CA LEU A 62 -3.86 10.67 -2.44
C LEU A 62 -3.28 9.75 -1.36
N GLU A 63 -4.13 9.10 -0.56
CA GLU A 63 -3.68 8.15 0.45
C GLU A 63 -3.54 6.75 -0.14
N THR A 64 -2.40 6.10 0.09
CA THR A 64 -2.15 4.73 -0.37
C THR A 64 -2.95 3.71 0.45
N VAL A 65 -3.64 2.83 -0.26
CA VAL A 65 -4.49 1.76 0.26
C VAL A 65 -4.02 0.42 -0.30
N PHE A 66 -3.86 -0.56 0.56
CA PHE A 66 -3.55 -1.94 0.21
C PHE A 66 -4.81 -2.78 0.18
N ILE A 67 -4.95 -3.59 -0.87
CA ILE A 67 -6.00 -4.59 -0.96
C ILE A 67 -5.45 -5.91 -0.44
N VAL A 68 -6.09 -6.42 0.61
CA VAL A 68 -5.76 -7.67 1.28
C VAL A 68 -7.02 -8.54 1.26
N GLY A 69 -7.00 -9.58 0.42
CA GLY A 69 -8.20 -10.36 0.09
C GLY A 69 -9.21 -9.46 -0.63
N GLU A 70 -10.43 -9.37 -0.09
CA GLU A 70 -11.50 -8.52 -0.64
C GLU A 70 -11.60 -7.16 0.08
N SER A 71 -10.72 -6.89 1.04
CA SER A 71 -10.80 -5.72 1.92
C SER A 71 -9.68 -4.71 1.66
N ALA A 72 -10.02 -3.43 1.82
CA ALA A 72 -9.11 -2.31 1.62
C ALA A 72 -8.62 -1.76 2.97
N TYR A 73 -7.32 -1.56 3.12
CA TYR A 73 -6.68 -1.07 4.34
C TYR A 73 -5.68 0.04 4.01
N TYR A 74 -5.65 1.12 4.80
CA TYR A 74 -4.61 2.13 4.64
C TYR A 74 -3.22 1.55 4.90
N HIS A 75 -2.22 1.96 4.09
CA HIS A 75 -0.86 1.40 4.14
C HIS A 75 -0.19 1.53 5.53
N TYR A 76 -0.54 2.54 6.32
CA TYR A 76 0.04 2.79 7.65
C TYR A 76 -0.36 1.75 8.72
N HIS A 77 -1.22 0.77 8.39
CA HIS A 77 -1.50 -0.37 9.26
C HIS A 77 -0.46 -1.50 9.13
N PHE A 78 0.52 -1.34 8.24
CA PHE A 78 1.53 -2.32 7.92
C PHE A 78 2.93 -1.72 8.08
N GLY A 79 3.93 -2.58 8.29
CA GLY A 79 5.29 -2.11 8.62
C GLY A 79 6.39 -2.85 7.87
N GLN A 80 6.61 -4.12 8.23
CA GLN A 80 7.75 -4.87 7.70
C GLN A 80 7.34 -5.67 6.46
N LEU A 81 8.01 -5.40 5.33
CA LEU A 81 7.97 -6.25 4.14
C LEU A 81 8.62 -7.60 4.44
N ILE A 82 8.03 -8.69 3.96
CA ILE A 82 8.57 -10.05 4.09
C ILE A 82 9.13 -10.49 2.73
N GLU A 83 10.44 -10.75 2.69
CA GLU A 83 11.14 -11.35 1.54
C GLU A 83 10.65 -12.80 1.32
#